data_AF-A0A5N4AWZ0-F1
#
_entry.id   AF-A0A5N4AWZ0-F1
#
_cell.length_a   1.000
_cell.length_b   1.000
_cell.length_c   1.000
_cell.angle_alpha   90.00
_cell.angle_beta   90.00
_cell.angle_gamma   90.00
#
_symmetry.space_group_name_H-M   'P 1'
#
loop_
_entity.id
_entity.type
_entity.pdbx_description
1 polymer ?
#
loop_
_entity_poly.entity_id
_entity_poly.type
_entity_poly.pdbx_seq_one_letter_code
_entity_poly.pdbx_strand_id
1 'polypeptide(L)'
;MELSDLDTAIKYYFHLGFRQYEICLFLFLHNWSISLTTLKRHLKRLNLFRRKSYSTFEDIVAFLNNQIFSSGRLHGYKWVHRRCIQAGLNVKQKDVSDLLNIMDPVGVLTRKRRRLQRRKYWNKGPNYIWHVDGYDKLKPFGICISGCIDGFSRKIMWLKAGYTNNDPRVIGGYYINTVKEWNGFPRTIRTDMGTENGNIQHIQKYFDEVTVTYQTNSRLPPFLYGSSHTNQRIESWWSILRKHNSQFWINLFSELRNDGLFNGTFLDKSIVQYCFMDLIQNELNTIVLEWNSHYIRKNKNGTCPPGRPDLLYNFPEVYNCENYITEINSLHVQNCEDECIFLNSPCADEDVFNLCQIIAFEMNHNKPSDVFEAITLYTNLRNQILSLLL
;
A
#
# COMPACT_ATOMS: atom_id res chain seq x y z
N MET A 1 35.72 -16.98 12.39
CA MET A 1 35.77 -17.54 13.76
C MET A 1 37.01 -18.39 13.80
N GLU A 2 38.06 -17.92 14.46
CA GLU A 2 39.31 -18.67 14.56
C GLU A 2 39.07 -19.89 15.45
N LEU A 3 39.07 -21.08 14.85
CA LEU A 3 39.05 -22.32 15.59
C LEU A 3 40.47 -22.52 16.14
N SER A 4 40.69 -22.12 17.39
CA SER A 4 42.01 -22.05 18.04
C SER A 4 42.70 -23.41 18.20
N ASP A 5 41.91 -24.48 18.31
CA ASP A 5 42.39 -25.83 18.55
C ASP A 5 41.34 -26.88 18.13
N LEU A 6 41.77 -28.14 18.08
CA LEU A 6 40.96 -29.28 17.64
C LEU A 6 39.72 -29.50 18.52
N ASP A 7 39.81 -29.31 19.84
CA ASP A 7 38.68 -29.55 20.74
C ASP A 7 37.61 -28.47 20.58
N THR A 8 38.04 -27.22 20.39
CA THR A 8 37.18 -26.07 20.08
C THR A 8 36.46 -26.29 18.75
N ALA A 9 37.16 -26.79 17.72
CA ALA A 9 36.56 -27.16 16.44
C ALA A 9 35.55 -28.31 16.56
N ILE A 10 35.89 -29.37 17.32
CA ILE A 10 34.99 -30.49 17.57
C ILE A 10 33.72 -30.02 18.29
N LYS A 11 33.84 -29.18 19.33
CA LYS A 11 32.69 -28.60 20.04
C LYS A 11 31.81 -27.79 19.09
N TYR A 12 32.41 -26.90 18.31
CA TYR A 12 31.69 -26.06 17.36
C TYR A 12 30.87 -26.89 16.37
N TYR A 13 31.50 -27.84 15.68
CA TYR A 13 30.80 -28.69 14.71
C TYR A 13 29.78 -29.64 15.35
N PHE A 14 30.03 -30.06 16.58
CA PHE A 14 29.07 -30.84 17.35
C PHE A 14 27.80 -30.03 17.65
N HIS A 15 27.95 -28.78 18.11
CA HIS A 15 26.82 -27.89 18.42
C HIS A 15 26.08 -27.39 17.16
N LEU A 16 26.74 -27.31 16.01
CA LEU A 16 26.05 -27.10 14.72
C LEU A 16 25.10 -28.25 14.32
N GLY A 17 25.21 -29.40 15.00
CA GLY A 17 24.35 -30.56 14.82
C GLY A 17 24.85 -31.58 13.78
N PHE A 18 26.08 -31.46 13.31
CA PHE A 18 26.63 -32.34 12.27
C PHE A 18 26.81 -33.78 12.73
N ARG A 19 26.50 -34.77 11.89
CA ARG A 19 26.78 -36.19 12.14
C ARG A 19 28.29 -36.40 12.31
N GLN A 20 28.68 -37.46 13.01
CA GLN A 20 30.11 -37.68 13.32
C GLN A 20 31.00 -37.74 12.08
N TYR A 21 30.53 -38.33 10.97
CA TYR A 21 31.30 -38.34 9.72
C TYR A 21 31.38 -36.94 9.10
N GLU A 22 30.33 -36.13 9.20
CA GLU A 22 30.31 -34.74 8.70
C GLU A 22 31.29 -33.88 9.51
N ILE A 23 31.36 -34.08 10.83
CA ILE A 23 32.36 -33.42 11.69
C ILE A 23 33.78 -33.76 11.19
N CYS A 24 34.08 -35.03 10.90
CA CYS A 24 35.39 -35.42 10.35
C CYS A 24 35.69 -34.71 9.01
N LEU A 25 34.70 -34.59 8.11
CA LEU A 25 34.88 -33.89 6.83
C LEU A 25 35.15 -32.39 7.02
N PHE A 26 34.41 -31.73 7.90
CA PHE A 26 34.65 -30.31 8.20
C PHE A 26 35.99 -30.09 8.90
N LEU A 27 36.38 -30.97 9.82
CA LEU A 27 37.71 -30.91 10.45
C LEU A 27 38.83 -31.08 9.42
N PHE A 28 38.66 -31.98 8.44
CA PHE A 28 39.62 -32.15 7.35
C PHE A 28 39.79 -30.87 6.52
N LEU A 29 38.70 -30.17 6.20
CA LEU A 29 38.75 -28.86 5.52
C LEU A 29 39.48 -27.79 6.33
N HIS A 30 39.58 -27.95 7.65
CA HIS A 30 40.33 -27.08 8.56
C HIS A 30 41.69 -27.65 8.96
N ASN A 31 42.27 -28.52 8.11
CA ASN A 31 43.59 -29.13 8.28
C ASN A 31 43.71 -30.07 9.49
N TRP A 32 42.61 -30.56 10.04
CA TRP A 32 42.60 -31.60 11.07
C TRP A 32 42.11 -32.94 10.52
N SER A 33 43.06 -33.82 10.21
CA SER A 33 42.76 -35.18 9.77
C SER A 33 42.62 -36.12 10.98
N ILE A 34 41.39 -36.47 11.34
CA ILE A 34 41.11 -37.43 12.41
C ILE A 34 40.14 -38.53 11.98
N SER A 35 40.39 -39.76 12.42
CA SER A 35 39.47 -40.88 12.19
C SER A 35 38.17 -40.72 13.00
N LEU A 36 37.08 -41.38 12.56
CA LEU A 36 35.84 -41.47 13.33
C LEU A 36 36.06 -42.04 14.74
N THR A 37 36.98 -42.99 14.89
CA THR A 37 37.33 -43.59 16.19
C THR A 37 37.99 -42.57 17.10
N THR A 38 38.90 -41.76 16.56
CA THR A 38 39.54 -40.64 17.27
C THR A 38 38.50 -39.60 17.68
N LEU A 39 37.63 -39.17 16.76
CA LEU A 39 36.55 -38.24 17.07
C LEU A 39 35.66 -38.75 18.21
N LYS A 40 35.25 -40.02 18.19
CA LYS A 40 34.43 -40.61 19.27
C LYS A 40 35.11 -40.54 20.64
N ARG A 41 36.44 -40.73 20.70
CA ARG A 41 37.21 -40.57 21.95
C ARG A 41 37.22 -39.12 22.43
N HIS A 42 37.42 -38.15 21.53
CA HIS A 42 37.33 -36.73 21.87
C HIS A 42 35.93 -36.35 22.36
N LEU A 43 34.86 -36.76 21.66
CA LEU A 43 33.49 -36.49 22.09
C LEU A 43 33.20 -37.05 23.49
N LYS A 44 33.68 -38.27 23.79
CA LYS A 44 33.55 -38.87 25.13
C LYS A 44 34.32 -38.07 26.19
N ARG A 45 35.57 -37.69 25.91
CA ARG A 45 36.40 -36.89 26.83
C ARG A 45 35.80 -35.51 27.10
N LEU A 46 35.20 -34.90 26.07
CA LEU A 46 34.56 -33.59 26.15
C LEU A 46 33.11 -33.64 26.70
N ASN A 47 32.62 -34.82 27.11
CA ASN A 47 31.24 -35.05 27.56
C ASN A 47 30.16 -34.62 26.54
N LEU A 48 30.46 -34.71 25.25
CA LEU A 48 29.55 -34.33 24.17
C LEU A 48 28.70 -35.53 23.72
N PHE A 49 27.49 -35.63 24.27
CA PHE A 49 26.54 -36.70 23.96
C PHE A 49 25.23 -36.14 23.40
N ARG A 50 24.62 -36.86 22.44
CA ARG A 50 23.35 -36.45 21.80
C ARG A 50 22.10 -37.10 22.35
N ARG A 51 22.27 -38.17 23.13
CA ARG A 51 21.17 -39.02 23.62
C ARG A 51 21.35 -39.43 25.08
N LYS A 52 22.23 -38.73 25.80
CA LYS A 52 22.54 -38.91 27.22
C LYS A 52 22.68 -37.52 27.83
N SER A 53 22.35 -37.36 29.11
CA SER A 53 22.42 -36.07 29.81
C SER A 53 21.52 -35.03 29.14
N TYR A 54 20.20 -35.24 29.22
CA TYR A 54 19.23 -34.26 28.71
C TYR A 54 19.26 -33.00 29.59
N SER A 55 19.05 -31.85 28.96
CA SER A 55 18.91 -30.57 29.67
C SER A 55 17.69 -30.59 30.59
N THR A 56 17.71 -29.75 31.63
CA THR A 56 16.59 -29.63 32.56
C THR A 56 15.35 -29.09 31.86
N PHE A 57 14.18 -29.37 32.43
CA PHE A 57 12.92 -28.90 31.87
C PHE A 57 12.86 -27.36 31.87
N GLU A 58 13.36 -26.75 32.94
CA GLU A 58 13.41 -25.31 33.17
C GLU A 58 14.26 -24.60 32.09
N ASP A 59 15.45 -25.12 31.80
CA ASP A 59 16.34 -24.56 30.76
C ASP A 59 15.69 -24.61 29.37
N ILE A 60 15.01 -25.72 29.06
CA ILE A 60 14.33 -25.91 27.77
C ILE A 60 13.16 -24.92 27.66
N VAL A 61 12.32 -24.81 28.70
CA VAL A 61 11.17 -23.89 28.70
C VAL A 61 11.63 -22.43 28.61
N ALA A 62 12.66 -22.04 29.36
CA ALA A 62 13.21 -20.68 29.31
C ALA A 62 13.71 -20.33 27.90
N PHE A 63 14.43 -21.26 27.26
CA PHE A 63 14.89 -21.09 25.89
C PHE A 63 13.72 -20.98 24.89
N LEU A 64 12.73 -21.87 24.99
CA LEU A 64 11.57 -21.88 24.10
C LEU A 64 10.73 -20.61 24.25
N ASN A 65 10.55 -20.09 25.46
CA ASN A 65 9.90 -18.80 25.69
C ASN A 65 10.61 -17.67 24.94
N ASN A 66 11.94 -17.57 25.07
CA ASN A 66 12.71 -16.58 24.32
C ASN A 66 12.57 -16.74 22.80
N GLN A 67 12.42 -17.97 22.28
CA GLN A 67 12.14 -18.19 20.86
C GLN A 67 10.73 -17.72 20.47
N ILE A 68 9.71 -17.96 21.30
CA ILE A 68 8.32 -17.57 21.04
C ILE A 68 8.15 -16.04 21.02
N PHE A 69 8.87 -15.31 21.88
CA PHE A 69 8.81 -13.85 21.94
C PHE A 69 9.74 -13.13 20.95
N SER A 70 10.47 -13.87 20.10
CA SER A 70 11.39 -13.32 19.11
C SER A 70 11.08 -13.82 17.69
N SER A 71 12.04 -13.66 16.76
CA SER A 71 11.95 -14.22 15.40
C SER A 71 11.80 -15.75 15.40
N GLY A 72 12.12 -16.43 16.51
CA GLY A 72 11.91 -17.86 16.72
C GLY A 72 10.45 -18.31 16.50
N ARG A 73 9.47 -17.43 16.73
CA ARG A 73 8.02 -17.72 16.59
C ARG A 73 7.57 -18.20 15.22
N LEU A 74 8.33 -17.87 14.18
CA LEU A 74 8.02 -18.24 12.79
C LEU A 74 8.48 -19.66 12.45
N HIS A 75 9.32 -20.26 13.28
CA HIS A 75 9.97 -21.52 12.99
C HIS A 75 9.15 -22.73 13.43
N GLY A 76 9.16 -23.77 12.60
CA GLY A 76 8.58 -25.08 12.96
C GLY A 76 9.40 -25.77 14.06
N TYR A 77 8.78 -26.71 14.78
CA TYR A 77 9.41 -27.43 15.89
C TYR A 77 10.76 -28.08 15.51
N LYS A 78 10.93 -28.54 14.27
CA LYS A 78 12.21 -29.11 13.78
C LYS A 78 13.34 -28.09 13.79
N TRP A 79 13.04 -26.84 13.45
CA TRP A 79 14.04 -25.78 13.36
C TRP A 79 14.30 -25.16 14.73
N VAL A 80 13.26 -25.03 15.56
CA VAL A 80 13.41 -24.69 16.98
C VAL A 80 14.26 -25.75 17.71
N HIS A 81 14.04 -27.03 17.44
CA HIS A 81 14.87 -28.13 17.96
C HIS A 81 16.34 -27.97 17.56
N ARG A 82 16.61 -27.62 16.29
CA ARG A 82 17.99 -27.34 15.83
C ARG A 82 18.62 -26.17 16.59
N ARG A 83 17.84 -25.11 16.87
CA ARG A 83 18.29 -23.98 17.70
C ARG A 83 18.60 -24.39 19.13
N CYS A 84 17.82 -25.30 19.73
CA CYS A 84 18.17 -25.85 21.04
C CYS A 84 19.55 -26.52 21.00
N ILE A 85 19.83 -27.37 19.99
CA ILE A 85 21.13 -28.03 19.85
C ILE A 85 22.28 -27.02 19.67
N GLN A 86 22.07 -25.99 18.85
CA GLN A 86 23.04 -24.92 18.61
C GLN A 86 23.31 -24.06 19.86
N ALA A 87 22.30 -23.90 20.71
CA ALA A 87 22.44 -23.26 22.02
C ALA A 87 23.06 -24.18 23.08
N GLY A 88 23.48 -25.40 22.72
CA GLY A 88 24.08 -26.36 23.63
C GLY A 88 23.09 -27.20 24.43
N LEU A 89 21.79 -27.04 24.20
CA LEU A 89 20.75 -27.83 24.88
C LEU A 89 20.64 -29.22 24.26
N ASN A 90 20.46 -30.23 25.11
CA ASN A 90 20.21 -31.60 24.69
C ASN A 90 18.77 -31.99 24.99
N VAL A 91 17.93 -32.01 23.96
CA VAL A 91 16.48 -32.25 24.06
C VAL A 91 15.99 -33.11 22.90
N LYS A 92 14.98 -33.95 23.13
CA LYS A 92 14.36 -34.71 22.05
C LYS A 92 13.48 -33.79 21.20
N GLN A 93 13.45 -34.05 19.91
CA GLN A 93 12.61 -33.29 18.99
C GLN A 93 11.11 -33.41 19.34
N LYS A 94 10.68 -34.58 19.84
CA LYS A 94 9.31 -34.79 20.30
C LYS A 94 8.97 -33.88 21.48
N ASP A 95 9.84 -33.81 22.47
CA ASP A 95 9.65 -32.96 23.65
C ASP A 95 9.54 -31.47 23.25
N VAL A 96 10.35 -30.99 22.31
CA VAL A 96 10.22 -29.63 21.74
C VAL A 96 8.88 -29.43 21.03
N SER A 97 8.42 -30.44 20.27
CA SER A 97 7.12 -30.38 19.60
C SER A 97 5.97 -30.30 20.62
N ASP A 98 6.02 -31.14 21.65
CA ASP A 98 4.97 -31.23 22.66
C ASP A 98 4.94 -29.96 23.51
N LEU A 99 6.10 -29.46 23.95
CA LEU A 99 6.22 -28.18 24.67
C LEU A 99 5.73 -27.00 23.85
N LEU A 100 6.07 -26.91 22.56
CA LEU A 100 5.56 -25.84 21.70
C LEU A 100 4.03 -25.91 21.49
N ASN A 101 3.43 -27.12 21.48
CA ASN A 101 1.97 -27.25 21.43
C ASN A 101 1.31 -26.75 22.71
N ILE A 102 1.96 -26.90 23.86
CA ILE A 102 1.47 -26.44 25.17
C ILE A 102 1.67 -24.91 25.30
N MET A 103 2.86 -24.41 24.97
CA MET A 103 3.26 -23.02 25.18
C MET A 103 2.75 -22.05 24.11
N ASP A 104 2.63 -22.50 22.85
CA ASP A 104 2.19 -21.69 21.71
C ASP A 104 1.21 -22.48 20.80
N PRO A 105 0.05 -22.95 21.33
CA PRO A 105 -0.91 -23.73 20.55
C PRO A 105 -1.40 -22.96 19.31
N VAL A 106 -1.61 -21.65 19.45
CA VAL A 106 -2.08 -20.76 18.37
C VAL A 106 -1.02 -20.62 17.27
N GLY A 107 0.25 -20.40 17.63
CA GLY A 107 1.33 -20.31 16.65
C GLY A 107 1.66 -21.64 16.00
N VAL A 108 1.53 -22.78 16.70
CA VAL A 108 1.66 -24.11 16.07
C VAL A 108 0.54 -24.33 15.04
N LEU A 109 -0.72 -24.04 15.38
CA LEU A 109 -1.84 -24.13 14.43
C LEU A 109 -1.63 -23.20 13.23
N THR A 110 -1.14 -22.00 13.48
CA THR A 110 -0.79 -21.03 12.45
C THR A 110 0.27 -21.58 11.48
N ARG A 111 1.36 -22.14 11.99
CA ARG A 111 2.44 -22.72 11.20
C ARG A 111 1.99 -23.96 10.42
N LYS A 112 1.15 -24.81 11.01
CA LYS A 112 0.57 -26.00 10.34
C LYS A 112 -0.27 -25.63 9.11
N ARG A 113 -0.90 -24.45 9.09
CA ARG A 113 -1.69 -23.98 7.94
C ARG A 113 -0.86 -23.73 6.68
N ARG A 114 0.48 -23.57 6.78
CA ARG A 114 1.40 -23.27 5.65
C ARG A 114 0.94 -22.12 4.75
N ARG A 115 0.28 -21.11 5.33
CA ARG A 115 -0.22 -19.94 4.60
C ARG A 115 0.51 -18.70 5.05
N LEU A 116 0.86 -17.83 4.10
CA LEU A 116 1.38 -16.51 4.39
C LEU A 116 0.37 -15.77 5.28
N GLN A 117 0.80 -15.35 6.47
CA GLN A 117 0.00 -14.47 7.31
C GLN A 117 0.00 -13.08 6.68
N ARG A 118 -1.06 -12.78 5.91
CA ARG A 118 -1.29 -11.44 5.40
C ARG A 118 -1.71 -10.54 6.56
N ARG A 119 -1.11 -9.33 6.64
CA ARG A 119 -1.51 -8.32 7.62
C ARG A 119 -3.01 -8.05 7.46
N LYS A 120 -3.77 -8.16 8.55
CA LYS A 120 -5.18 -7.78 8.56
C LYS A 120 -5.24 -6.25 8.62
N TYR A 121 -5.69 -5.62 7.54
CA TYR A 121 -5.98 -4.19 7.52
C TYR A 121 -7.20 -3.92 8.41
N TRP A 122 -7.06 -3.23 9.54
CA TRP A 122 -8.19 -2.91 10.42
C TRP A 122 -8.44 -1.41 10.42
N ASN A 123 -9.70 -1.03 10.28
CA ASN A 123 -10.16 0.35 10.34
C ASN A 123 -11.43 0.40 11.21
N LYS A 124 -11.52 1.36 12.14
CA LYS A 124 -12.52 1.37 13.22
C LYS A 124 -13.93 1.76 12.76
N GLY A 125 -14.03 2.54 11.69
CA GLY A 125 -15.28 3.09 11.17
C GLY A 125 -14.99 4.06 10.02
N PRO A 126 -16.02 4.60 9.36
CA PRO A 126 -15.84 5.63 8.33
C PRO A 126 -15.17 6.87 8.91
N ASN A 127 -14.42 7.58 8.07
CA ASN A 127 -13.66 8.80 8.40
C ASN A 127 -12.51 8.61 9.40
N TYR A 128 -12.21 7.36 9.79
CA TYR A 128 -11.07 7.11 10.66
C TYR A 128 -9.74 7.17 9.89
N ILE A 129 -9.69 6.63 8.66
CA ILE A 129 -8.55 6.80 7.75
C ILE A 129 -9.06 6.98 6.32
N TRP A 130 -8.69 8.09 5.69
CA TRP A 130 -8.80 8.29 4.25
C TRP A 130 -7.48 7.94 3.56
N HIS A 131 -7.57 7.30 2.40
CA HIS A 131 -6.43 6.87 1.57
C HIS A 131 -6.43 7.69 0.30
N VAL A 132 -5.41 8.52 0.12
CA VAL A 132 -5.24 9.43 -1.03
C VAL A 132 -4.11 8.92 -1.90
N ASP A 133 -4.29 8.99 -3.23
CA ASP A 133 -3.31 8.52 -4.20
C ASP A 133 -3.54 9.13 -5.60
N GLY A 134 -2.50 9.12 -6.42
CA GLY A 134 -2.52 9.52 -7.81
C GLY A 134 -2.55 8.32 -8.77
N TYR A 135 -3.26 8.47 -9.88
CA TYR A 135 -3.34 7.47 -10.93
C TYR A 135 -2.78 8.00 -12.26
N ASP A 136 -1.58 7.51 -12.59
CA ASP A 136 -0.72 8.06 -13.65
C ASP A 136 -0.84 7.35 -15.01
N LYS A 137 -1.81 6.44 -15.20
CA LYS A 137 -1.86 5.65 -16.45
C LYS A 137 -2.24 6.45 -17.69
N LEU A 138 -2.89 7.61 -17.51
CA LEU A 138 -3.22 8.54 -18.59
C LEU A 138 -2.22 9.72 -18.71
N LYS A 139 -1.25 9.80 -17.78
CA LYS A 139 -0.26 10.89 -17.74
C LYS A 139 0.58 11.03 -19.02
N PRO A 140 0.91 9.95 -19.76
CA PRO A 140 1.54 10.08 -21.07
C PRO A 140 0.74 10.90 -22.09
N PHE A 141 -0.58 11.03 -21.89
CA PHE A 141 -1.52 11.79 -22.73
C PHE A 141 -1.93 13.13 -22.11
N GLY A 142 -1.30 13.54 -21.00
CA GLY A 142 -1.54 14.82 -20.35
C GLY A 142 -2.66 14.81 -19.31
N ILE A 143 -3.22 13.65 -18.97
CA ILE A 143 -4.33 13.55 -18.01
C ILE A 143 -3.87 12.74 -16.79
N CYS A 144 -3.99 13.33 -15.62
CA CYS A 144 -3.73 12.69 -14.34
C CYS A 144 -5.06 12.54 -13.58
N ILE A 145 -5.19 11.49 -12.76
CA ILE A 145 -6.38 11.31 -11.92
C ILE A 145 -5.95 11.29 -10.46
N SER A 146 -6.55 12.12 -9.60
CA SER A 146 -6.41 12.05 -8.15
C SER A 146 -7.63 11.37 -7.55
N GLY A 147 -7.42 10.49 -6.58
CA GLY A 147 -8.50 9.82 -5.86
C GLY A 147 -8.30 9.84 -4.36
N CYS A 148 -9.43 9.68 -3.66
CA CYS A 148 -9.45 9.37 -2.24
C CYS A 148 -10.54 8.37 -1.92
N ILE A 149 -10.23 7.41 -1.05
CA ILE A 149 -11.17 6.40 -0.59
C ILE A 149 -11.17 6.30 0.93
N ASP A 150 -12.35 6.22 1.53
CA ASP A 150 -12.50 5.92 2.95
C ASP A 150 -12.10 4.46 3.22
N GLY A 151 -11.22 4.24 4.20
CA GLY A 151 -10.62 2.93 4.42
C GLY A 151 -11.56 1.87 5.00
N PHE A 152 -12.66 2.27 5.63
CA PHE A 152 -13.64 1.37 6.24
C PHE A 152 -14.76 1.01 5.26
N SER A 153 -15.50 2.04 4.81
CA SER A 153 -16.64 1.91 3.92
C SER A 153 -16.24 1.54 2.50
N ARG A 154 -15.03 1.95 2.08
CA ARG A 154 -14.54 1.95 0.69
C ARG A 154 -15.32 2.91 -0.21
N LYS A 155 -15.95 3.93 0.38
CA LYS A 155 -16.58 5.02 -0.38
C LYS A 155 -15.50 5.87 -1.02
N ILE A 156 -15.66 6.17 -2.31
CA ILE A 156 -14.80 7.14 -3.00
C ILE A 156 -15.24 8.53 -2.56
N MET A 157 -14.31 9.25 -1.91
CA MET A 157 -14.53 10.59 -1.36
C MET A 157 -14.35 11.63 -2.46
N TRP A 158 -13.33 11.47 -3.30
CA TRP A 158 -13.19 12.22 -4.56
C TRP A 158 -12.51 11.38 -5.62
N LEU A 159 -12.77 11.74 -6.88
CA LEU A 159 -12.13 11.20 -8.06
C LEU A 159 -12.10 12.29 -9.14
N LYS A 160 -10.93 12.89 -9.36
CA LYS A 160 -10.79 14.10 -10.17
C LYS A 160 -9.71 13.92 -11.23
N ALA A 161 -10.08 14.16 -12.48
CA ALA A 161 -9.15 14.29 -13.60
C ALA A 161 -8.61 15.72 -13.65
N GLY A 162 -7.34 15.85 -14.01
CA GLY A 162 -6.70 17.15 -14.18
C GLY A 162 -5.42 17.02 -15.00
N TYR A 163 -4.87 18.16 -15.41
CA TYR A 163 -3.64 18.19 -16.19
C TYR A 163 -2.36 17.97 -15.35
N THR A 164 -2.48 18.06 -14.01
CA THR A 164 -1.38 17.83 -13.07
C THR A 164 -1.86 17.06 -11.84
N ASN A 165 -1.00 16.19 -11.33
CA ASN A 165 -1.09 15.63 -9.99
C ASN A 165 0.19 15.81 -9.18
N ASN A 166 1.13 16.62 -9.68
CA ASN A 166 2.39 16.91 -9.01
C ASN A 166 2.33 18.19 -8.17
N ASP A 167 1.36 19.09 -8.44
CA ASP A 167 1.20 20.34 -7.69
C ASP A 167 0.42 20.08 -6.39
N PRO A 168 1.05 20.22 -5.21
CA PRO A 168 0.38 19.95 -3.94
C PRO A 168 -0.84 20.83 -3.70
N ARG A 169 -0.88 22.04 -4.26
CA ARG A 169 -1.99 22.99 -4.08
C ARG A 169 -3.26 22.51 -4.77
N VAL A 170 -3.13 21.80 -5.90
CA VAL A 170 -4.26 21.18 -6.61
C VAL A 170 -4.85 20.04 -5.79
N ILE A 171 -3.98 19.18 -5.26
CA ILE A 171 -4.40 18.05 -4.42
C ILE A 171 -5.02 18.57 -3.11
N GLY A 172 -4.47 19.65 -2.54
CA GLY A 172 -5.07 20.40 -1.43
C GLY A 172 -6.47 20.93 -1.75
N GLY A 173 -6.69 21.47 -2.95
CA GLY A 173 -8.00 21.94 -3.41
C GLY A 173 -9.05 20.83 -3.46
N TYR A 174 -8.70 19.64 -3.97
CA TYR A 174 -9.60 18.48 -3.93
C TYR A 174 -9.96 18.07 -2.50
N TYR A 175 -8.97 18.12 -1.61
CA TYR A 175 -9.18 17.81 -0.21
C TYR A 175 -10.10 18.83 0.48
N ILE A 176 -9.87 20.14 0.30
CA ILE A 176 -10.71 21.20 0.86
C ILE A 176 -12.14 21.13 0.35
N ASN A 177 -12.34 20.91 -0.96
CA ASN A 177 -13.67 20.73 -1.52
C ASN A 177 -14.41 19.55 -0.88
N THR A 178 -13.69 18.45 -0.62
CA THR A 178 -14.26 17.30 0.07
C THR A 178 -14.58 17.62 1.52
N VAL A 179 -13.70 18.31 2.24
CA VAL A 179 -13.97 18.73 3.63
C VAL A 179 -15.22 19.61 3.73
N LYS A 180 -15.42 20.52 2.76
CA LYS A 180 -16.63 21.34 2.64
C LYS A 180 -17.88 20.50 2.37
N GLU A 181 -17.82 19.59 1.42
CA GLU A 181 -18.95 18.72 1.05
C GLU A 181 -19.42 17.87 2.23
N TRP A 182 -18.48 17.37 3.04
CA TRP A 182 -18.76 16.48 4.17
C TRP A 182 -18.85 17.21 5.52
N ASN A 183 -18.78 18.54 5.55
CA ASN A 183 -18.76 19.38 6.76
C ASN A 183 -17.74 18.90 7.82
N GLY A 184 -16.59 18.38 7.38
CA GLY A 184 -15.61 17.82 8.29
C GLY A 184 -14.51 17.02 7.61
N PHE A 185 -13.55 16.58 8.42
CA PHE A 185 -12.33 15.93 7.97
C PHE A 185 -12.08 14.59 8.70
N PRO A 186 -11.28 13.67 8.12
CA PRO A 186 -11.01 12.38 8.74
C PRO A 186 -10.06 12.50 9.92
N ARG A 187 -10.02 11.48 10.79
CA ARG A 187 -9.05 11.42 11.90
C ARG A 187 -7.61 11.37 11.43
N THR A 188 -7.38 10.65 10.33
CA THR A 188 -6.06 10.45 9.74
C THR A 188 -6.17 10.41 8.22
N ILE A 189 -5.24 11.06 7.54
CA ILE A 189 -5.00 10.86 6.11
C ILE A 189 -3.78 9.97 5.93
N ARG A 190 -3.88 9.02 4.99
CA ARG A 190 -2.77 8.21 4.53
C ARG A 190 -2.51 8.48 3.06
N THR A 191 -1.25 8.78 2.75
CA THR A 191 -0.75 8.91 1.38
C THR A 191 0.51 8.08 1.23
N ASP A 192 0.97 7.93 0.00
CA ASP A 192 2.33 7.52 -0.28
C ASP A 192 3.35 8.64 0.03
N MET A 193 4.64 8.30 0.00
CA MET A 193 5.72 9.26 0.16
C MET A 193 5.93 10.01 -1.16
N GLY A 194 5.13 11.04 -1.35
CA GLY A 194 5.19 11.96 -2.48
C GLY A 194 5.14 13.41 -2.02
N THR A 195 5.84 14.30 -2.73
CA THR A 195 5.87 15.73 -2.43
C THR A 195 4.52 16.40 -2.74
N GLU A 196 3.76 15.83 -3.66
CA GLU A 196 2.41 16.25 -4.07
C GLU A 196 1.38 16.21 -2.94
N ASN A 197 1.67 15.51 -1.84
CA ASN A 197 0.76 15.39 -0.69
C ASN A 197 1.05 16.41 0.43
N GLY A 198 2.04 17.30 0.23
CA GLY A 198 2.48 18.27 1.23
C GLY A 198 1.36 19.17 1.76
N ASN A 199 0.57 19.81 0.89
CA ASN A 199 -0.51 20.68 1.33
C ASN A 199 -1.58 19.94 2.12
N ILE A 200 -1.99 18.73 1.70
CA ILE A 200 -2.93 17.92 2.50
C ILE A 200 -2.36 17.66 3.90
N GLN A 201 -1.06 17.33 3.99
CA GLN A 201 -0.42 17.10 5.28
C GLN A 201 -0.50 18.35 6.18
N HIS A 202 -0.22 19.53 5.63
CA HIS A 202 -0.28 20.79 6.36
C HIS A 202 -1.72 21.10 6.83
N ILE A 203 -2.69 21.06 5.93
CA ILE A 203 -4.10 21.32 6.22
C ILE A 203 -4.63 20.35 7.28
N GLN A 204 -4.36 19.06 7.12
CA GLN A 204 -4.83 18.02 8.04
C GLN A 204 -4.25 18.17 9.45
N LYS A 205 -2.98 18.56 9.56
CA LYS A 205 -2.36 18.85 10.88
C LYS A 205 -2.97 20.09 11.52
N TYR A 206 -3.14 21.16 10.74
CA TYR A 206 -3.76 22.38 11.21
C TYR A 206 -5.17 22.13 11.74
N PHE A 207 -6.02 21.42 10.98
CA PHE A 207 -7.36 21.06 11.43
C PHE A 207 -7.35 20.21 12.71
N ASP A 208 -6.42 19.26 12.84
CA ASP A 208 -6.27 18.48 14.06
C ASP A 208 -5.86 19.36 15.26
N GLU A 209 -4.92 20.29 15.08
CA GLU A 209 -4.42 21.20 16.12
C GLU A 209 -5.51 22.15 16.63
N VAL A 210 -6.35 22.70 15.75
CA VAL A 210 -7.41 23.64 16.14
C VAL A 210 -8.66 22.96 16.71
N THR A 211 -8.83 21.65 16.53
CA THR A 211 -10.02 20.91 17.00
C THR A 211 -9.75 20.00 18.20
N VAL A 212 -8.53 19.52 18.40
CA VAL A 212 -8.21 18.53 19.44
C VAL A 212 -7.51 19.19 20.62
N THR A 213 -8.23 19.29 21.74
CA THR A 213 -7.71 19.88 22.98
C THR A 213 -6.93 18.92 23.87
N TYR A 214 -7.01 17.59 23.65
CA TYR A 214 -6.30 16.60 24.47
C TYR A 214 -5.73 15.43 23.64
N GLN A 215 -4.42 15.20 23.73
CA GLN A 215 -3.75 14.03 23.16
C GLN A 215 -4.09 12.77 23.99
N THR A 216 -5.03 11.96 23.52
CA THR A 216 -5.14 10.59 24.01
C THR A 216 -4.00 9.76 23.43
N ASN A 217 -3.21 9.08 24.26
CA ASN A 217 -2.09 8.20 23.87
C ASN A 217 -2.46 7.01 22.95
N SER A 218 -3.71 6.94 22.48
CA SER A 218 -4.29 5.84 21.70
C SER A 218 -4.73 6.24 20.28
N ARG A 219 -4.50 7.49 19.86
CA ARG A 219 -4.89 8.01 18.54
C ARG A 219 -3.76 7.83 17.52
N LEU A 220 -4.12 7.50 16.27
CA LEU A 220 -3.19 7.61 15.15
C LEU A 220 -2.83 9.09 14.91
N PRO A 221 -1.63 9.39 14.39
CA PRO A 221 -1.31 10.76 13.99
C PRO A 221 -2.28 11.26 12.90
N PRO A 222 -2.48 12.58 12.77
CA PRO A 222 -3.41 13.15 11.78
C PRO A 222 -2.98 12.84 10.34
N PHE A 223 -1.71 12.54 10.11
CA PHE A 223 -1.19 12.19 8.80
C PHE A 223 -0.20 11.02 8.89
N LEU A 224 -0.28 10.09 7.94
CA LEU A 224 0.58 8.90 7.85
C LEU A 224 1.16 8.75 6.46
N TYR A 225 2.49 8.79 6.36
CA TYR A 225 3.19 8.28 5.20
C TYR A 225 3.19 6.75 5.20
N GLY A 226 2.74 6.16 4.10
CA GLY A 226 2.81 4.73 3.85
C GLY A 226 3.66 4.43 2.62
N SER A 227 4.26 3.25 2.54
CA SER A 227 4.67 2.75 1.22
C SER A 227 3.41 2.42 0.40
N SER A 228 3.49 2.38 -0.94
CA SER A 228 2.37 1.98 -1.82
C SER A 228 1.67 0.69 -1.35
N HIS A 229 2.46 -0.28 -0.85
CA HIS A 229 2.01 -1.53 -0.24
C HIS A 229 1.11 -1.38 0.99
N THR A 230 1.03 -0.19 1.59
CA THR A 230 0.21 0.13 2.77
C THR A 230 -0.99 1.03 2.45
N ASN A 231 -1.02 1.64 1.26
CA ASN A 231 -2.15 2.38 0.68
C ASN A 231 -3.12 1.43 -0.06
N GLN A 232 -3.34 0.24 0.50
CA GLN A 232 -3.93 -0.91 -0.20
C GLN A 232 -5.36 -0.67 -0.70
N ARG A 233 -6.08 0.27 -0.11
CA ARG A 233 -7.50 0.49 -0.42
C ARG A 233 -7.67 1.14 -1.78
N ILE A 234 -6.99 2.26 -1.97
CA ILE A 234 -7.05 3.01 -3.23
C ILE A 234 -6.29 2.28 -4.33
N GLU A 235 -5.15 1.67 -4.02
CA GLU A 235 -4.40 0.83 -4.96
C GLU A 235 -5.21 -0.38 -5.47
N SER A 236 -5.95 -1.05 -4.57
CA SER A 236 -6.86 -2.12 -4.99
C SER A 236 -8.00 -1.59 -5.86
N TRP A 237 -8.44 -0.35 -5.63
CA TRP A 237 -9.51 0.28 -6.39
C TRP A 237 -9.02 0.74 -7.77
N TRP A 238 -7.77 1.22 -7.91
CA TRP A 238 -7.16 1.52 -9.20
C TRP A 238 -7.12 0.31 -10.14
N SER A 239 -6.95 -0.90 -9.60
CA SER A 239 -7.04 -2.13 -10.41
C SER A 239 -8.44 -2.32 -11.03
N ILE A 240 -9.48 -1.86 -10.34
CA ILE A 240 -10.88 -1.91 -10.81
C ILE A 240 -11.08 -0.83 -11.88
N LEU A 241 -10.69 0.42 -11.58
CA LEU A 241 -10.77 1.52 -12.53
C LEU A 241 -10.05 1.18 -13.84
N ARG A 242 -8.85 0.58 -13.75
CA ARG A 242 -8.07 0.14 -14.91
C ARG A 242 -8.87 -0.82 -15.78
N LYS A 243 -9.47 -1.86 -15.20
CA LYS A 243 -10.16 -2.93 -15.94
C LYS A 243 -11.48 -2.49 -16.55
N HIS A 244 -12.21 -1.63 -15.84
CA HIS A 244 -13.59 -1.30 -16.19
C HIS A 244 -13.74 0.03 -16.93
N ASN A 245 -12.72 0.88 -16.90
CA ASN A 245 -12.80 2.21 -17.51
C ASN A 245 -11.49 2.60 -18.20
N SER A 246 -10.41 2.83 -17.44
CA SER A 246 -9.27 3.56 -18.01
C SER A 246 -8.53 2.81 -19.10
N GLN A 247 -8.70 1.48 -19.23
CA GLN A 247 -8.12 0.71 -20.34
C GLN A 247 -8.69 1.16 -21.70
N PHE A 248 -9.96 1.56 -21.75
CA PHE A 248 -10.58 2.12 -22.95
C PHE A 248 -9.83 3.37 -23.43
N TRP A 249 -9.69 4.37 -22.56
CA TRP A 249 -8.97 5.61 -22.86
C TRP A 249 -7.51 5.37 -23.25
N ILE A 250 -6.85 4.41 -22.62
CA ILE A 250 -5.47 4.05 -22.96
C ILE A 250 -5.40 3.47 -24.36
N ASN A 251 -6.31 2.56 -24.72
CA ASN A 251 -6.34 1.99 -26.06
C ASN A 251 -6.63 3.08 -27.10
N LEU A 252 -7.64 3.93 -26.84
CA LEU A 252 -8.02 5.02 -27.72
C LEU A 252 -6.83 5.96 -28.01
N PHE A 253 -6.16 6.45 -26.97
CA PHE A 253 -5.03 7.35 -27.17
C PHE A 253 -3.78 6.62 -27.72
N SER A 254 -3.65 5.33 -27.48
CA SER A 254 -2.63 4.50 -28.11
C SER A 254 -2.88 4.33 -29.61
N GLU A 255 -4.13 4.20 -30.05
CA GLU A 255 -4.51 4.16 -31.47
C GLU A 255 -4.16 5.48 -32.16
N LEU A 256 -4.53 6.64 -31.58
CA LEU A 256 -4.13 7.95 -32.09
C LEU A 256 -2.60 8.08 -32.26
N ARG A 257 -1.83 7.52 -31.34
CA ARG A 257 -0.36 7.49 -31.44
C ARG A 257 0.11 6.58 -32.57
N ASN A 258 -0.45 5.38 -32.68
CA ASN A 258 -0.06 4.40 -33.70
C ASN A 258 -0.38 4.90 -35.12
N ASP A 259 -1.43 5.70 -35.27
CA ASP A 259 -1.84 6.33 -36.53
C ASP A 259 -1.01 7.59 -36.86
N GLY A 260 -0.04 7.96 -36.02
CA GLY A 260 0.79 9.16 -36.20
C GLY A 260 0.08 10.48 -35.88
N LEU A 261 -1.11 10.41 -35.28
CA LEU A 261 -1.92 11.56 -34.91
C LEU A 261 -1.57 12.14 -33.53
N PHE A 262 -0.73 11.46 -32.73
CA PHE A 262 -0.30 11.92 -31.41
C PHE A 262 1.19 11.68 -31.19
N ASN A 263 1.96 12.74 -30.92
CA ASN A 263 3.42 12.64 -30.70
C ASN A 263 3.83 12.79 -29.22
N GLY A 264 2.89 13.06 -28.31
CA GLY A 264 3.18 13.24 -26.89
C GLY A 264 3.86 14.57 -26.55
N THR A 265 3.84 15.50 -27.50
CA THR A 265 4.32 16.87 -27.32
C THR A 265 3.47 17.60 -26.30
N PHE A 266 3.98 18.73 -25.81
CA PHE A 266 3.19 19.63 -24.97
C PHE A 266 1.88 20.02 -25.66
N LEU A 267 1.94 20.42 -26.93
CA LEU A 267 0.77 20.81 -27.71
C LEU A 267 -0.24 19.66 -27.83
N ASP A 268 0.19 18.45 -28.19
CA ASP A 268 -0.72 17.30 -28.29
C ASP A 268 -1.44 17.03 -26.97
N LYS A 269 -0.72 17.09 -25.83
CA LYS A 269 -1.29 16.88 -24.50
C LYS A 269 -2.30 17.98 -24.16
N SER A 270 -2.01 19.24 -24.48
CA SER A 270 -2.92 20.36 -24.24
C SER A 270 -4.20 20.26 -25.09
N ILE A 271 -4.10 19.83 -26.36
CA ILE A 271 -5.30 19.61 -27.20
C ILE A 271 -6.08 18.38 -26.72
N VAL A 272 -5.41 17.31 -26.28
CA VAL A 272 -6.08 16.15 -25.66
C VAL A 272 -6.84 16.59 -24.40
N GLN A 273 -6.22 17.38 -23.54
CA GLN A 273 -6.87 17.97 -22.37
C GLN A 273 -8.13 18.75 -22.78
N TYR A 274 -8.02 19.62 -23.79
CA TYR A 274 -9.15 20.42 -24.29
C TYR A 274 -10.33 19.54 -24.74
N CYS A 275 -10.06 18.49 -25.51
CA CYS A 275 -11.10 17.70 -26.16
C CYS A 275 -11.69 16.62 -25.24
N PHE A 276 -10.89 16.03 -24.36
CA PHE A 276 -11.27 14.80 -23.66
C PHE A 276 -11.43 14.94 -22.13
N MET A 277 -10.92 16.01 -21.50
CA MET A 277 -10.94 16.12 -20.03
C MET A 277 -12.36 16.10 -19.46
N ASP A 278 -13.28 16.88 -20.05
CA ASP A 278 -14.67 16.96 -19.59
C ASP A 278 -15.40 15.61 -19.73
N LEU A 279 -15.19 14.91 -20.85
CA LEU A 279 -15.75 13.57 -21.08
C LEU A 279 -15.24 12.56 -20.03
N ILE A 280 -13.93 12.55 -19.80
CA ILE A 280 -13.31 11.67 -18.81
C ILE A 280 -13.84 12.01 -17.42
N GLN A 281 -13.91 13.28 -17.03
CA GLN A 281 -14.42 13.68 -15.72
C GLN A 281 -15.90 13.29 -15.52
N ASN A 282 -16.74 13.42 -16.55
CA ASN A 282 -18.14 12.99 -16.50
C ASN A 282 -18.29 11.47 -16.31
N GLU A 283 -17.44 10.70 -16.99
CA GLU A 283 -17.41 9.24 -16.82
C GLU A 283 -16.91 8.85 -15.42
N LEU A 284 -15.86 9.51 -14.92
CA LEU A 284 -15.39 9.32 -13.54
C LEU A 284 -16.48 9.63 -12.51
N ASN A 285 -17.26 10.70 -12.70
CA ASN A 285 -18.41 11.02 -11.84
C ASN A 285 -19.44 9.88 -11.83
N THR A 286 -19.73 9.31 -13.00
CA THR A 286 -20.64 8.15 -13.13
C THR A 286 -20.10 6.94 -12.39
N ILE A 287 -18.80 6.64 -12.53
CA ILE A 287 -18.12 5.54 -11.84
C ILE A 287 -18.18 5.71 -10.32
N VAL A 288 -18.04 6.94 -9.81
CA VAL A 288 -18.16 7.22 -8.37
C VAL A 288 -19.56 6.87 -7.88
N LEU A 289 -20.61 7.26 -8.61
CA LEU A 289 -22.00 6.95 -8.24
C LEU A 289 -22.27 5.45 -8.26
N GLU A 290 -21.84 4.75 -9.31
CA GLU A 290 -21.97 3.29 -9.43
C GLU A 290 -21.20 2.57 -8.31
N TRP A 291 -19.95 2.98 -8.07
CA TRP A 291 -19.13 2.39 -7.03
C TRP A 291 -19.69 2.66 -5.64
N ASN A 292 -20.14 3.87 -5.34
CA ASN A 292 -20.61 4.18 -4.00
C ASN A 292 -21.95 3.50 -3.67
N SER A 293 -22.76 3.21 -4.70
CA SER A 293 -24.06 2.55 -4.56
C SER A 293 -24.03 1.02 -4.70
N HIS A 294 -23.00 0.41 -5.34
CA HIS A 294 -22.96 -1.04 -5.56
C HIS A 294 -22.74 -1.84 -4.26
N TYR A 295 -23.19 -3.09 -4.25
CA TYR A 295 -23.03 -3.98 -3.10
C TYR A 295 -21.69 -4.73 -3.13
N ILE A 296 -20.81 -4.47 -2.16
CA ILE A 296 -19.56 -5.21 -1.99
C ILE A 296 -19.80 -6.48 -1.18
N ARG A 297 -19.60 -7.63 -1.82
CA ARG A 297 -19.80 -8.95 -1.21
C ARG A 297 -18.77 -9.26 -0.13
N LYS A 298 -19.16 -10.13 0.82
CA LYS A 298 -18.29 -10.62 1.88
C LYS A 298 -17.10 -11.38 1.30
N ASN A 299 -15.89 -10.95 1.64
CA ASN A 299 -14.67 -11.67 1.31
C ASN A 299 -14.23 -12.51 2.52
N LYS A 300 -13.97 -13.81 2.32
CA LYS A 300 -13.49 -14.74 3.38
C LYS A 300 -12.23 -14.25 4.09
N ASN A 301 -11.39 -13.50 3.38
CA ASN A 301 -10.14 -12.94 3.89
C ASN A 301 -10.22 -11.42 4.16
N GLY A 302 -11.38 -10.81 3.91
CA GLY A 302 -11.59 -9.38 4.11
C GLY A 302 -11.83 -9.06 5.57
N THR A 303 -11.27 -7.95 6.02
CA THR A 303 -11.46 -7.40 7.37
C THR A 303 -12.60 -6.39 7.44
N CYS A 304 -12.97 -5.77 6.32
CA CYS A 304 -14.10 -4.85 6.27
C CYS A 304 -15.43 -5.59 6.10
N PRO A 305 -16.51 -5.04 6.68
CA PRO A 305 -17.86 -5.56 6.51
C PRO A 305 -18.28 -5.58 5.02
N PRO A 306 -19.14 -6.53 4.61
CA PRO A 306 -19.85 -6.43 3.34
C PRO A 306 -20.89 -5.31 3.38
N GLY A 307 -21.29 -4.79 2.24
CA GLY A 307 -22.30 -3.74 2.16
C GLY A 307 -22.06 -2.77 1.00
N ARG A 308 -22.99 -1.83 0.84
CA ARG A 308 -22.82 -0.71 -0.09
C ARG A 308 -21.94 0.36 0.56
N PRO A 309 -20.93 0.93 -0.12
CA PRO A 309 -20.09 1.97 0.47
C PRO A 309 -20.88 3.13 1.07
N ASP A 310 -21.92 3.62 0.40
CA ASP A 310 -22.78 4.69 0.93
C ASP A 310 -23.47 4.31 2.24
N LEU A 311 -23.97 3.07 2.33
CA LEU A 311 -24.66 2.61 3.53
C LEU A 311 -23.67 2.34 4.68
N LEU A 312 -22.47 1.84 4.36
CA LEU A 312 -21.37 1.67 5.33
C LEU A 312 -20.84 3.01 5.87
N TYR A 313 -20.89 4.05 5.04
CA TYR A 313 -20.40 5.38 5.38
C TYR A 313 -21.43 6.18 6.19
N ASN A 314 -22.68 6.21 5.74
CA ASN A 314 -23.73 7.06 6.33
C ASN A 314 -24.43 6.42 7.54
N PHE A 315 -24.40 5.09 7.68
CA PHE A 315 -25.06 4.37 8.77
C PHE A 315 -24.12 3.34 9.44
N PRO A 316 -22.97 3.78 9.98
CA PRO A 316 -21.99 2.88 10.58
C PRO A 316 -22.52 2.12 11.80
N GLU A 317 -23.55 2.63 12.47
CA GLU A 317 -24.18 2.04 13.66
C GLU A 317 -24.80 0.68 13.34
N VAL A 318 -25.30 0.49 12.11
CA VAL A 318 -25.82 -0.79 11.60
C VAL A 318 -24.74 -1.89 11.60
N TYR A 319 -23.47 -1.49 11.61
CA TYR A 319 -22.31 -2.38 11.61
C TYR A 319 -21.58 -2.42 12.97
N ASN A 320 -22.19 -1.87 14.02
CA ASN A 320 -21.58 -1.68 15.34
C ASN A 320 -20.25 -0.88 15.26
N CYS A 321 -20.25 0.16 14.43
CA CYS A 321 -19.15 1.10 14.30
C CYS A 321 -19.67 2.53 14.45
N GLU A 322 -18.76 3.48 14.61
CA GLU A 322 -19.07 4.90 14.78
C GLU A 322 -18.49 5.71 13.62
N ASN A 323 -19.09 6.88 13.35
CA ASN A 323 -18.52 7.86 12.43
C ASN A 323 -17.41 8.66 13.13
N TYR A 324 -16.22 8.73 12.51
CA TYR A 324 -15.06 9.41 13.07
C TYR A 324 -14.79 10.79 12.47
N ILE A 325 -15.71 11.33 11.66
CA ILE A 325 -15.57 12.67 11.10
C ILE A 325 -15.39 13.71 12.21
N THR A 326 -14.54 14.70 11.98
CA THR A 326 -14.34 15.82 12.90
C THR A 326 -14.85 17.08 12.20
N GLU A 327 -15.83 17.72 12.81
CA GLU A 327 -16.37 18.99 12.32
C GLU A 327 -15.30 20.09 12.42
N ILE A 328 -15.32 21.01 11.46
CA ILE A 328 -14.37 22.11 11.38
C ILE A 328 -15.11 23.41 11.08
N ASN A 329 -14.70 24.49 11.75
CA ASN A 329 -15.29 25.81 11.51
C ASN A 329 -14.98 26.28 10.09
N SER A 330 -15.97 26.87 9.41
CA SER A 330 -15.84 27.37 8.04
C SER A 330 -14.71 28.39 7.86
N LEU A 331 -14.38 29.19 8.88
CA LEU A 331 -13.27 30.13 8.84
C LEU A 331 -11.92 29.43 8.65
N HIS A 332 -11.69 28.32 9.36
CA HIS A 332 -10.47 27.53 9.20
C HIS A 332 -10.38 26.90 7.81
N VAL A 333 -11.52 26.49 7.25
CA VAL A 333 -11.58 25.95 5.88
C VAL A 333 -11.25 27.03 4.85
N GLN A 334 -11.78 28.24 5.01
CA GLN A 334 -11.49 29.38 4.13
C GLN A 334 -10.01 29.77 4.17
N ASN A 335 -9.39 29.82 5.35
CA ASN A 335 -7.97 30.14 5.46
C ASN A 335 -7.07 29.16 4.69
N CYS A 336 -7.42 27.88 4.67
CA CYS A 336 -6.67 26.86 3.92
C CYS A 336 -7.00 26.86 2.42
N GLU A 337 -8.14 27.42 2.02
CA GLU A 337 -8.55 27.50 0.61
C GLU A 337 -7.64 28.44 -0.17
N ASP A 338 -7.18 29.53 0.44
CA ASP A 338 -6.26 30.50 -0.17
C ASP A 338 -4.89 29.88 -0.52
N GLU A 339 -4.53 28.76 0.11
CA GLU A 339 -3.30 28.01 -0.17
C GLU A 339 -3.48 26.92 -1.25
N CYS A 340 -4.69 26.80 -1.82
CA CYS A 340 -5.05 25.78 -2.78
C CYS A 340 -5.23 26.33 -4.20
N ILE A 341 -5.14 25.43 -5.20
CA ILE A 341 -5.48 25.73 -6.60
C ILE A 341 -6.68 24.88 -6.99
N PHE A 342 -7.66 25.54 -7.62
CA PHE A 342 -8.86 24.89 -8.15
C PHE A 342 -8.77 24.90 -9.67
N LEU A 343 -8.74 23.70 -10.27
CA LEU A 343 -8.67 23.55 -11.72
C LEU A 343 -10.02 23.95 -12.34
N ASN A 344 -10.06 25.14 -12.92
CA ASN A 344 -11.25 25.67 -13.60
C ASN A 344 -11.17 25.55 -15.13
N SER A 345 -9.99 25.22 -15.66
CA SER A 345 -9.74 24.98 -17.07
C SER A 345 -9.33 23.51 -17.29
N PRO A 346 -9.79 22.86 -18.37
CA PRO A 346 -9.36 21.50 -18.70
C PRO A 346 -7.87 21.45 -19.11
N CYS A 347 -7.32 22.55 -19.61
CA CYS A 347 -5.96 22.64 -20.13
C CYS A 347 -4.99 23.26 -19.13
N ALA A 348 -3.74 22.78 -19.13
CA ALA A 348 -2.67 23.36 -18.33
C ALA A 348 -2.27 24.77 -18.78
N ASP A 349 -2.35 25.03 -20.08
CA ASP A 349 -1.87 26.23 -20.72
C ASP A 349 -3.02 27.06 -21.25
N GLU A 350 -3.07 28.31 -20.81
CA GLU A 350 -4.17 29.24 -21.10
C GLU A 350 -4.13 29.71 -22.56
N ASP A 351 -2.95 29.91 -23.14
CA ASP A 351 -2.79 30.35 -24.52
C ASP A 351 -3.25 29.26 -25.50
N VAL A 352 -2.83 28.01 -25.28
CA VAL A 352 -3.29 26.88 -26.08
C VAL A 352 -4.80 26.66 -25.91
N PHE A 353 -5.32 26.81 -24.69
CA PHE A 353 -6.77 26.72 -24.43
C PHE A 353 -7.54 27.77 -25.22
N ASN A 354 -7.13 29.04 -25.13
CA ASN A 354 -7.76 30.15 -25.84
C ASN A 354 -7.67 29.96 -27.36
N LEU A 355 -6.51 29.52 -27.87
CA LEU A 355 -6.35 29.20 -29.29
C LEU A 355 -7.29 28.07 -29.74
N CYS A 356 -7.41 27.00 -28.96
CA CYS A 356 -8.36 25.92 -29.25
C CYS A 356 -9.81 26.42 -29.27
N GLN A 357 -10.17 27.31 -28.34
CA GLN A 357 -11.52 27.92 -28.32
C GLN A 357 -11.80 28.76 -29.56
N ILE A 358 -10.85 29.60 -29.99
CA ILE A 358 -11.00 30.44 -31.19
C ILE A 358 -11.18 29.56 -32.43
N ILE A 359 -10.29 28.58 -32.62
CA ILE A 359 -10.32 27.71 -33.80
C ILE A 359 -11.58 26.83 -33.80
N ALA A 360 -11.97 26.27 -32.64
CA ALA A 360 -13.19 25.49 -32.54
C ALA A 360 -14.44 26.33 -32.87
N PHE A 361 -14.49 27.59 -32.41
CA PHE A 361 -15.56 28.52 -32.71
C PHE A 361 -15.63 28.84 -34.21
N GLU A 362 -14.49 29.15 -34.85
CA GLU A 362 -14.42 29.42 -36.30
C GLU A 362 -14.88 28.22 -37.15
N MET A 363 -14.64 26.99 -36.67
CA MET A 363 -15.06 25.76 -37.33
C MET A 363 -16.50 25.33 -37.01
N ASN A 364 -17.25 26.12 -36.22
CA ASN A 364 -18.56 25.75 -35.69
C ASN A 364 -18.56 24.41 -34.93
N HIS A 365 -17.45 24.07 -34.26
CA HIS A 365 -17.38 22.91 -33.39
C HIS A 365 -17.83 23.28 -31.97
N ASN A 366 -18.80 22.53 -31.46
CA ASN A 366 -19.18 22.58 -30.04
C ASN A 366 -18.26 21.70 -29.19
N LYS A 367 -18.36 21.85 -27.86
CA LYS A 367 -17.75 20.91 -26.94
C LYS A 367 -18.25 19.48 -27.23
N PRO A 368 -17.35 18.49 -27.30
CA PRO A 368 -17.74 17.14 -27.66
C PRO A 368 -18.57 16.51 -26.55
N SER A 369 -19.61 15.79 -26.96
CA SER A 369 -20.52 15.05 -26.08
C SER A 369 -20.20 13.55 -26.06
N ASP A 370 -19.48 13.06 -27.07
CA ASP A 370 -19.02 11.69 -27.17
C ASP A 370 -17.57 11.58 -27.67
N VAL A 371 -17.07 10.35 -27.69
CA VAL A 371 -15.68 10.04 -28.05
C VAL A 371 -15.39 10.31 -29.52
N PHE A 372 -16.35 10.08 -30.42
CA PHE A 372 -16.14 10.30 -31.87
C PHE A 372 -16.05 11.79 -32.18
N GLU A 373 -16.92 12.60 -31.57
CA GLU A 373 -16.85 14.07 -31.64
C GLU A 373 -15.50 14.58 -31.09
N ALA A 374 -15.04 14.03 -29.97
CA ALA A 374 -13.77 14.44 -29.36
C ALA A 374 -12.55 14.09 -30.23
N ILE A 375 -12.52 12.92 -30.87
CA ILE A 375 -11.47 12.56 -31.83
C ILE A 375 -11.47 13.53 -33.01
N THR A 376 -12.66 13.81 -33.55
CA THR A 376 -12.81 14.69 -34.72
C THR A 376 -12.31 16.09 -34.41
N LEU A 377 -12.71 16.63 -33.25
CA LEU A 377 -12.26 17.92 -32.76
C LEU A 377 -10.74 17.93 -32.53
N TYR A 378 -10.19 16.90 -31.91
CA TYR A 378 -8.75 16.76 -31.68
C TYR A 378 -7.96 16.80 -32.99
N THR A 379 -8.34 15.99 -33.98
CA THR A 379 -7.65 15.93 -35.27
C THR A 379 -7.73 17.25 -36.02
N ASN A 380 -8.89 17.91 -36.02
CA ASN A 380 -9.08 19.20 -36.68
C ASN A 380 -8.23 20.30 -36.02
N LEU A 381 -8.32 20.44 -34.69
CA LEU A 381 -7.54 21.42 -33.94
C LEU A 381 -6.03 21.20 -34.13
N ARG A 382 -5.59 19.95 -34.03
CA ARG A 382 -4.18 19.61 -34.19
C ARG A 382 -3.65 20.01 -35.57
N ASN A 383 -4.34 19.64 -36.64
CA ASN A 383 -3.89 19.95 -38.00
C ASN A 383 -3.82 21.46 -38.24
N GLN A 384 -4.79 22.20 -37.71
CA GLN A 384 -4.90 23.64 -37.92
C GLN A 384 -3.86 24.40 -37.11
N ILE A 385 -3.67 24.06 -35.83
CA ILE A 385 -2.61 24.66 -35.02
C ILE A 385 -1.22 24.35 -35.60
N LEU A 386 -0.98 23.11 -36.05
CA LEU A 386 0.30 22.78 -36.69
C LEU A 386 0.52 23.55 -37.98
N SER A 387 -0.53 23.83 -38.76
CA SER A 387 -0.43 24.64 -39.98
C SER A 387 -0.13 26.12 -39.70
N LEU A 388 -0.48 26.64 -38.52
CA LEU A 388 -0.16 28.01 -38.09
C LEU A 388 1.27 28.16 -37.55
N LEU A 389 1.92 27.04 -37.21
CA LEU A 389 3.29 27.00 -36.65
C LEU A 389 4.36 26.72 -37.72
N LEU A 390 3.95 26.38 -38.94
CA LEU A 390 4.78 26.21 -40.13
C LEU A 390 4.75 27.50 -40.96
#